data_AF-A0A5K0W4R1-F1
#
_entry.id   AF-A0A5K0W4R1-F1
#
_cell.length_a   1.000
_cell.length_b   1.000
_cell.length_c   1.000
_cell.angle_alpha   90.00
_cell.angle_beta   90.00
_cell.angle_gamma   90.00
#
_symmetry.space_group_name_H-M   'P 1'
#
loop_
_entity.id
_entity.type
_entity.pdbx_description
1 polymer ?
#
loop_
_entity_poly.entity_id
_entity_poly.type
_entity_poly.pdbx_seq_one_letter_code
_entity_poly.pdbx_strand_id
1 'polypeptide(L)'
;RLLPPIDCAPVPHNRRPPLSLFIESIIGSSVANMVQGLGCNISILKTEELKQKVRSKLNDTIDESELLKSIDSLHRLDVAYHFSQEMETKLSSIYHKFGRFDTDDHDLHSVALRFRLLRQHGFCVSP
;
A
#
# COMPACT_ATOMS: atom_id res chain seq x y z
N ARG A 1 -32.26 18.76 8.16
CA ARG A 1 -31.27 18.47 9.22
C ARG A 1 -29.95 18.24 8.52
N LEU A 2 -29.11 19.27 8.45
CA LEU A 2 -27.77 19.16 7.89
C LEU A 2 -26.93 18.36 8.90
N LEU A 3 -26.37 17.23 8.49
CA LEU A 3 -25.35 16.54 9.27
C LEU A 3 -24.13 17.47 9.39
N PRO A 4 -23.49 17.56 10.56
CA PRO A 4 -22.30 18.38 10.70
C PRO A 4 -21.18 17.85 9.79
N PRO A 5 -20.26 18.72 9.34
CA PRO A 5 -19.08 18.29 8.60
C PRO A 5 -18.30 17.28 9.44
N ILE A 6 -17.89 16.17 8.83
CA ILE A 6 -16.97 15.22 9.45
C ILE A 6 -15.64 15.95 9.57
N ASP A 7 -15.33 16.47 10.76
CA ASP A 7 -14.03 17.07 11.04
C ASP A 7 -12.94 16.02 10.84
N CYS A 8 -12.13 16.22 9.81
CA CYS A 8 -10.93 15.44 9.54
C CYS A 8 -9.88 15.78 10.60
N ALA A 9 -9.94 15.10 11.74
CA ALA A 9 -8.80 15.08 12.66
C ALA A 9 -7.62 14.37 11.97
N PRO A 10 -6.40 14.93 12.00
CA PRO A 10 -5.21 14.22 11.56
C PRO A 10 -5.07 12.92 12.36
N VAL A 11 -4.86 11.79 11.69
CA VAL A 11 -4.55 10.53 12.37
C VAL A 11 -3.20 10.72 13.07
N PRO A 12 -3.11 10.60 14.40
CA PRO A 12 -1.84 10.74 15.09
C PRO A 12 -0.90 9.59 14.70
N HIS A 13 0.15 9.90 13.96
CA HIS A 13 1.33 9.02 13.82
C HIS A 13 2.17 9.08 15.10
N ASN A 14 1.65 8.54 16.21
CA ASN A 14 2.50 8.10 17.31
C ASN A 14 1.70 7.21 18.29
N ARG A 15 1.72 5.90 18.04
CA ARG A 15 1.61 4.92 19.12
C ARG A 15 3.02 4.38 19.36
N ARG A 16 3.80 5.04 20.22
CA ARG A 16 4.95 4.37 20.83
C ARG A 16 4.41 3.21 21.67
N PRO A 17 4.80 1.95 21.42
CA PRO A 17 4.39 0.84 22.29
C PRO A 17 4.99 1.05 23.69
N PRO A 18 4.32 0.60 24.76
CA PRO A 18 4.95 0.55 26.08
C PRO A 18 6.18 -0.37 26.02
N LEU A 19 7.22 0.01 26.77
CA LEU A 19 8.49 -0.72 26.88
C LEU A 19 8.20 -2.16 27.35
N SER A 20 8.17 -3.11 26.42
CA SER A 20 8.04 -4.53 26.77
C SER A 20 9.38 -5.01 27.30
N LEU A 21 9.38 -5.47 28.56
CA LEU A 21 10.43 -6.26 29.18
C LEU A 21 10.89 -7.37 28.23
N PHE A 22 12.20 -7.42 28.00
CA PHE A 22 12.93 -8.36 27.15
C PHE A 22 12.49 -9.81 27.43
N ILE A 23 11.90 -10.47 26.43
CA ILE A 23 11.98 -11.94 26.34
C ILE A 23 13.23 -12.24 25.52
N GLU A 24 14.18 -12.98 26.10
CA GLU A 24 15.38 -13.42 25.40
C GLU A 24 15.01 -14.12 24.08
N SER A 25 15.60 -13.63 23.00
CA SER A 25 15.21 -13.95 21.63
C SER A 25 15.68 -15.34 21.21
N ILE A 26 14.75 -16.28 21.05
CA ILE A 26 14.98 -17.56 20.35
C ILE A 26 15.43 -17.31 18.89
N ILE A 27 15.11 -16.14 18.34
CA ILE A 27 15.31 -15.79 16.93
C ILE A 27 16.70 -15.18 16.68
N GLY A 28 17.33 -14.56 17.69
CA GLY A 28 18.42 -13.60 17.50
C GLY A 28 19.75 -14.14 16.95
N SER A 29 20.19 -15.33 17.37
CA SER A 29 21.53 -15.84 16.98
C SER A 29 21.51 -16.60 15.65
N SER A 30 20.41 -17.29 15.32
CA SER A 30 20.32 -18.09 14.09
C SER A 30 20.06 -17.23 12.84
N VAL A 31 19.26 -16.17 12.94
CA VAL A 31 18.98 -15.29 11.79
C VAL A 31 20.15 -14.40 11.44
N ALA A 32 20.93 -13.96 12.45
CA ALA A 32 22.11 -13.12 12.24
C ALA A 32 23.16 -13.81 11.34
N ASN A 33 23.37 -15.12 11.53
CA ASN A 33 24.31 -15.90 10.74
C ASN A 33 23.80 -16.21 9.32
N MET A 34 22.48 -16.29 9.11
CA MET A 34 21.88 -16.49 7.79
C MET A 34 22.02 -15.25 6.89
N VAL A 35 21.92 -14.05 7.48
CA VAL A 35 22.02 -12.77 6.75
C VAL A 35 23.44 -12.50 6.25
N GLN A 36 24.47 -13.00 6.96
CA GLN A 36 25.88 -12.78 6.60
C GLN A 36 26.36 -13.64 5.40
N GLY A 37 25.60 -14.63 4.96
CA GLY A 37 26.03 -15.61 3.95
C GLY A 37 25.46 -15.48 2.53
N LEU A 38 24.54 -14.54 2.25
CA LEU A 38 23.70 -14.61 1.02
C LEU A 38 23.73 -13.38 0.09
N GLY A 39 24.74 -12.51 0.20
CA GLY A 39 24.89 -11.38 -0.71
C GLY A 39 25.52 -11.77 -2.05
N CYS A 40 24.81 -12.46 -2.95
CA CYS A 40 25.28 -12.59 -4.34
C CYS A 40 24.82 -11.36 -5.15
N ASN A 41 25.76 -10.65 -5.79
CA ASN A 41 25.48 -9.43 -6.57
C ASN A 41 24.46 -9.68 -7.70
N ILE A 42 24.41 -10.90 -8.24
CA ILE A 42 23.46 -11.31 -9.29
C ILE A 42 22.01 -11.26 -8.78
N SER A 43 21.75 -11.69 -7.54
CA SER A 43 20.41 -11.63 -6.94
C SER A 43 19.95 -10.20 -6.70
N ILE A 44 20.89 -9.30 -6.36
CA ILE A 44 20.60 -7.87 -6.17
C ILE A 44 20.20 -7.23 -7.50
N LEU A 45 20.98 -7.44 -8.57
CA LEU A 45 20.69 -6.91 -9.91
C LEU A 45 19.32 -7.39 -10.44
N LYS A 46 19.04 -8.68 -10.31
CA LYS A 46 17.75 -9.25 -10.75
C LYS A 46 16.56 -8.68 -9.97
N THR A 47 16.76 -8.35 -8.70
CA THR A 47 15.72 -7.71 -7.88
C THR A 47 15.42 -6.30 -8.37
N GLU A 48 16.44 -5.51 -8.74
CA GLU A 48 16.25 -4.16 -9.27
C GLU A 48 15.57 -4.16 -10.65
N GLU A 49 15.93 -5.10 -11.54
CA GLU A 49 15.24 -5.27 -12.82
C GLU A 49 13.74 -5.56 -12.64
N LEU A 50 13.41 -6.44 -11.70
CA LEU A 50 12.02 -6.78 -11.39
C LEU A 50 11.27 -5.59 -10.79
N LYS A 51 11.90 -4.84 -9.88
CA LYS A 51 11.31 -3.59 -9.35
C LYS A 51 10.99 -2.62 -10.48
N GLN A 52 11.92 -2.42 -11.42
CA GLN A 52 11.69 -1.50 -12.53
C GLN A 52 10.55 -1.96 -13.44
N LYS A 53 10.43 -3.27 -13.68
CA LYS A 53 9.31 -3.84 -14.44
C LYS A 53 7.97 -3.60 -13.77
N VAL A 54 7.89 -3.76 -12.44
CA VAL A 54 6.68 -3.47 -11.67
C VAL A 54 6.34 -1.97 -11.73
N ARG A 55 7.32 -1.08 -11.60
CA ARG A 55 7.12 0.38 -11.75
C ARG A 55 6.55 0.75 -13.11
N SER A 56 7.14 0.22 -14.19
CA SER A 56 6.61 0.42 -15.55
C SER A 56 5.16 -0.05 -15.62
N LYS A 57 4.88 -1.26 -15.14
CA LYS A 57 3.52 -1.80 -15.16
C LYS A 57 2.54 -0.89 -14.43
N LEU A 58 2.85 -0.45 -13.21
CA LEU A 58 1.98 0.47 -12.45
C LEU A 58 1.72 1.79 -13.18
N ASN A 59 2.74 2.32 -13.85
CA ASN A 59 2.63 3.56 -14.62
C ASN A 59 1.81 3.40 -15.90
N ASP A 60 1.99 2.28 -16.59
CA ASP A 60 1.33 1.96 -17.86
C ASP A 60 -0.11 1.47 -17.68
N THR A 61 -0.48 0.96 -16.51
CA THR A 61 -1.86 0.54 -16.23
C THR A 61 -2.81 1.73 -16.25
N ILE A 62 -3.75 1.69 -17.21
CA ILE A 62 -4.85 2.66 -17.38
C ILE A 62 -6.12 2.16 -16.68
N ASP A 63 -6.38 0.85 -16.74
CA ASP A 63 -7.55 0.25 -16.11
C ASP A 63 -7.47 0.34 -14.58
N GLU A 64 -8.51 0.91 -13.98
CA GLU A 64 -8.51 1.15 -12.55
C GLU A 64 -8.61 -0.15 -11.74
N SER A 65 -9.38 -1.13 -12.23
CA SER A 65 -9.53 -2.42 -11.56
C SER A 65 -8.20 -3.17 -11.50
N GLU A 66 -7.48 -3.23 -12.62
CA GLU A 66 -6.15 -3.85 -12.68
C GLU A 66 -5.14 -3.12 -11.79
N LEU A 67 -5.18 -1.79 -11.77
CA LEU A 67 -4.31 -0.97 -10.92
C LEU A 67 -4.56 -1.25 -9.43
N LEU A 68 -5.82 -1.22 -8.99
CA LEU A 68 -6.18 -1.49 -7.59
C LEU A 68 -5.81 -2.92 -7.17
N LYS A 69 -5.99 -3.92 -8.05
CA LYS A 69 -5.56 -5.31 -7.81
C LYS A 69 -4.03 -5.42 -7.72
N SER A 70 -3.30 -4.67 -8.53
CA SER A 70 -1.84 -4.63 -8.49
C SER A 70 -1.35 -4.04 -7.17
N ILE A 71 -1.94 -2.91 -6.74
CA ILE A 71 -1.67 -2.28 -5.44
C ILE A 71 -1.97 -3.25 -4.29
N ASP A 72 -3.13 -3.91 -4.32
CA ASP A 72 -3.50 -4.87 -3.29
C ASP A 72 -2.51 -6.03 -3.21
N SER A 73 -2.08 -6.55 -4.36
CA SER A 73 -1.08 -7.61 -4.43
C SER A 73 0.26 -7.16 -3.83
N LEU A 74 0.71 -5.94 -4.11
CA LEU A 74 1.94 -5.40 -3.55
C LEU A 74 1.88 -5.25 -2.02
N HIS A 75 0.74 -4.85 -1.48
CA HIS A 75 0.52 -4.82 -0.03
C HIS A 75 0.52 -6.22 0.58
N ARG A 76 -0.16 -7.19 -0.05
CA ARG A 76 -0.22 -8.58 0.45
C ARG A 76 1.12 -9.31 0.36
N LEU A 77 1.98 -8.89 -0.56
CA LEU A 77 3.35 -9.37 -0.69
C LEU A 77 4.34 -8.62 0.22
N ASP A 78 3.88 -7.60 0.96
CA ASP A 78 4.71 -6.76 1.85
C ASP A 78 5.91 -6.09 1.15
N VAL A 79 5.73 -5.74 -0.13
CA VAL A 79 6.76 -5.07 -0.96
C VAL A 79 6.33 -3.71 -1.47
N ALA A 80 5.13 -3.25 -1.08
CA ALA A 80 4.56 -1.97 -1.51
C ALA A 80 5.44 -0.76 -1.21
N TYR A 81 6.26 -0.82 -0.15
CA TYR A 81 7.14 0.29 0.24
C TYR A 81 8.13 0.71 -0.85
N HIS A 82 8.49 -0.21 -1.78
CA HIS A 82 9.35 0.09 -2.93
C HIS A 82 8.68 0.93 -4.03
N PHE A 83 7.35 1.06 -3.98
CA PHE A 83 6.50 1.66 -5.00
C PHE A 83 5.58 2.76 -4.45
N SER A 84 5.89 3.28 -3.25
CA SER A 84 5.02 4.20 -2.50
C SER A 84 4.62 5.43 -3.33
N GLN A 85 5.56 6.00 -4.09
CA GLN A 85 5.33 7.20 -4.89
C GLN A 85 4.38 6.94 -6.06
N GLU A 86 4.59 5.84 -6.79
CA GLU A 86 3.74 5.43 -7.91
C GLU A 86 2.32 5.16 -7.43
N MET A 87 2.19 4.45 -6.30
CA MET A 87 0.91 4.12 -5.68
C MET A 87 0.15 5.36 -5.23
N GLU A 88 0.80 6.28 -4.51
CA GLU A 88 0.19 7.52 -4.03
C GLU A 88 -0.31 8.40 -5.19
N THR A 89 0.52 8.56 -6.23
CA THR A 89 0.16 9.32 -7.43
C THR A 89 -1.09 8.75 -8.10
N LYS A 90 -1.12 7.42 -8.26
CA LYS A 90 -2.22 6.72 -8.92
C LYS A 90 -3.51 6.74 -8.09
N LEU A 91 -3.42 6.49 -6.78
CA LEU A 91 -4.57 6.54 -5.87
C LEU A 91 -5.13 7.95 -5.73
N SER A 92 -4.27 8.97 -5.71
CA SER A 92 -4.71 10.36 -5.75
C SER A 92 -5.52 10.64 -7.02
N SER A 93 -5.06 10.20 -8.19
CA SER A 93 -5.83 10.33 -9.44
C SER A 93 -7.22 9.67 -9.36
N ILE A 94 -7.30 8.46 -8.77
CA ILE A 94 -8.57 7.75 -8.56
C ILE A 94 -9.48 8.54 -7.63
N TYR A 95 -8.94 9.05 -6.52
CA TYR A 95 -9.70 9.83 -5.55
C TYR A 95 -10.32 11.10 -6.17
N HIS A 96 -9.58 11.82 -7.02
CA HIS A 96 -10.11 13.01 -7.68
C HIS A 96 -11.18 12.69 -8.74
N LYS A 97 -11.17 11.48 -9.30
CA LYS A 97 -12.22 10.99 -10.21
C LYS A 97 -13.46 10.52 -9.45
N PHE A 98 -13.30 10.08 -8.20
CA PHE A 98 -14.36 9.49 -7.37
C PHE A 98 -15.64 10.36 -7.28
N GLY A 99 -15.50 11.69 -7.25
CA GLY A 99 -16.65 12.60 -7.18
C GLY A 99 -17.35 12.91 -8.51
N ARG A 100 -16.91 12.33 -9.64
CA ARG A 100 -17.44 12.64 -10.99
C ARG A 100 -18.14 11.48 -11.69
N PHE A 101 -17.99 10.25 -11.19
CA PHE A 101 -18.56 9.07 -11.82
C PHE A 101 -19.67 8.49 -10.95
N ASP A 102 -20.87 8.34 -11.53
CA ASP A 102 -21.90 7.50 -10.95
C ASP A 102 -21.32 6.10 -10.76
N THR A 103 -21.31 5.65 -9.52
CA THR A 103 -20.80 4.35 -9.08
C THR A 103 -21.68 3.16 -9.49
N ASP A 104 -22.73 3.39 -10.29
CA ASP A 104 -23.80 2.43 -10.56
C ASP A 104 -23.36 1.19 -11.36
N ASP A 105 -22.25 1.25 -12.10
CA ASP A 105 -21.76 0.13 -12.92
C ASP A 105 -20.59 -0.66 -12.27
N HIS A 106 -20.26 -0.42 -11.01
CA HIS A 106 -19.17 -1.11 -10.32
C HIS A 106 -19.66 -2.25 -9.42
N ASP A 107 -19.09 -3.45 -9.58
CA ASP A 107 -19.37 -4.58 -8.70
C ASP A 107 -18.92 -4.30 -7.24
N LEU A 108 -19.53 -5.00 -6.29
CA LEU A 108 -19.26 -4.83 -4.85
C LEU A 108 -17.77 -5.02 -4.50
N HIS A 109 -17.09 -5.96 -5.15
CA HIS A 109 -15.68 -6.22 -4.89
C HIS A 109 -14.81 -5.03 -5.31
N SER A 110 -15.07 -4.46 -6.48
CA SER A 110 -14.38 -3.29 -7.02
C SER A 110 -14.60 -2.05 -6.14
N VAL A 111 -15.85 -1.80 -5.71
CA VAL A 111 -16.18 -0.70 -4.79
C VAL A 111 -15.48 -0.86 -3.44
N ALA A 112 -15.57 -2.05 -2.83
CA ALA A 112 -14.95 -2.33 -1.54
C ALA A 112 -13.42 -2.24 -1.59
N LEU A 113 -12.81 -2.73 -2.67
CA LEU A 113 -11.37 -2.65 -2.89
C LEU A 113 -10.90 -1.20 -3.00
N ARG A 114 -11.57 -0.39 -3.83
CA ARG A 114 -11.28 1.04 -3.98
C ARG A 114 -11.41 1.77 -2.64
N PHE A 115 -12.54 1.60 -1.95
CA PHE A 115 -12.80 2.23 -0.65
C PHE A 115 -11.72 1.89 0.38
N ARG A 116 -11.39 0.60 0.52
CA ARG A 116 -10.36 0.15 1.46
C ARG A 116 -9.00 0.76 1.13
N LEU A 117 -8.56 0.68 -0.14
CA LEU A 117 -7.24 1.17 -0.53
C LEU A 117 -7.11 2.69 -0.35
N LEU A 118 -8.15 3.45 -0.65
CA LEU A 118 -8.18 4.90 -0.43
C LEU A 118 -8.05 5.23 1.06
N ARG A 119 -8.82 4.59 1.94
CA ARG A 119 -8.72 4.82 3.39
C ARG A 119 -7.38 4.39 3.97
N GLN A 120 -6.81 3.29 3.48
CA GLN A 120 -5.48 2.82 3.90
C GLN A 120 -4.37 3.85 3.61
N HIS A 121 -4.52 4.66 2.55
CA HIS A 121 -3.59 5.73 2.21
C HIS A 121 -4.01 7.11 2.73
N GLY A 122 -5.01 7.17 3.62
CA GLY A 122 -5.42 8.41 4.28
C GLY A 122 -6.40 9.29 3.49
N PHE A 123 -6.94 8.81 2.37
CA PHE A 123 -7.96 9.53 1.63
C PHE A 123 -9.31 9.47 2.35
N CYS A 124 -10.01 10.61 2.39
CA CYS A 124 -11.31 10.75 3.04
C CYS A 124 -12.44 10.38 2.08
N VAL A 125 -12.87 9.13 2.11
CA VAL A 125 -14.02 8.64 1.32
C VAL A 125 -15.26 8.51 2.21
N SER A 126 -16.42 8.96 1.69
CA SER A 126 -17.70 8.74 2.35
C SER A 126 -18.03 7.24 2.37
N PRO A 127 -18.59 6.72 3.48
CA PRO A 127 -19.26 5.42 3.49
C PRO A 127 -20.41 5.36 2.47
#